data_AF-A0A8W8NCJ6-F1
#
_entry.id   AF-A0A8W8NCJ6-F1
#
_cell.length_a   1.000
_cell.length_b   1.000
_cell.length_c   1.000
_cell.angle_alpha   90.00
_cell.angle_beta   90.00
_cell.angle_gamma   90.00
#
_symmetry.space_group_name_H-M   'P 1'
#
loop_
_entity.id
_entity.type
_entity.pdbx_description
1 polymer ?
#
loop_
_entity_poly.entity_id
_entity_poly.type
_entity_poly.pdbx_seq_one_letter_code
_entity_poly.pdbx_strand_id
1 'polypeptide(L)' 'GPFCAVFNALEQMMMDEEVDLFTITRQLQTRRPEFLSSLEEYQFCFDAISDYLQNDTLYANV' A
#
# COMPACT_ATOMS: atom_id res chain seq x y z
N GLY A 1 1.38 -11.60 0.15
CA GLY A 1 0.84 -11.09 -1.10
C GLY A 1 0.18 -9.75 -0.86
N PRO A 2 -0.78 -9.34 -1.70
CA PRO A 2 -1.32 -7.98 -1.77
C PRO A 2 -1.72 -7.38 -0.42
N PHE A 3 -2.36 -8.17 0.45
CA PHE A 3 -2.73 -7.75 1.81
C PHE A 3 -1.56 -7.20 2.63
N CYS A 4 -0.38 -7.85 2.59
CA CYS A 4 0.76 -7.38 3.37
C CYS A 4 1.30 -6.05 2.82
N ALA A 5 1.21 -5.80 1.51
CA ALA A 5 1.65 -4.53 0.93
C ALA A 5 0.72 -3.40 1.37
N VAL A 6 -0.60 -3.60 1.26
CA VAL A 6 -1.61 -2.64 1.70
C VAL A 6 -1.51 -2.38 3.21
N PHE A 7 -1.34 -3.41 4.03
CA PHE A 7 -1.21 -3.25 5.47
C PHE A 7 0.03 -2.44 5.87
N ASN A 8 1.20 -2.74 5.30
CA ASN A 8 2.42 -1.96 5.57
C ASN A 8 2.29 -0.51 5.09
N ALA A 9 1.59 -0.29 3.97
CA ALA A 9 1.32 1.05 3.46
C ALA A 9 0.43 1.85 4.42
N LEU A 10 -0.64 1.25 4.94
CA LEU A 10 -1.51 1.91 5.92
C LEU A 10 -0.76 2.23 7.22
N GLU A 11 0.08 1.32 7.72
CA GLU A 11 0.90 1.61 8.91
C GLU A 11 1.90 2.74 8.70
N GLN A 12 2.60 2.76 7.55
CA GLN A 12 3.52 3.86 7.22
C GLN A 12 2.77 5.20 7.14
N MET A 13 1.61 5.19 6.50
CA MET A 13 0.78 6.39 6.36
C MET A 13 0.29 6.91 7.72
N MET A 14 -0.12 6.04 8.64
CA MET A 14 -0.56 6.46 9.98
C MET A 14 0.57 7.05 10.83
N MET A 15 1.82 6.65 10.58
CA MET A 15 2.98 7.07 11.38
C MET A 15 3.68 8.29 10.80
N ASP A 16 3.83 8.34 9.48
CA ASP A 16 4.67 9.30 8.77
C ASP A 16 3.87 10.28 7.91
N GLU A 17 2.54 10.13 7.83
CA GLU A 17 1.65 10.85 6.88
C GLU A 17 2.07 10.71 5.41
N GLU A 18 2.93 9.74 5.11
CA GLU A 18 3.50 9.47 3.80
C GLU A 18 3.44 7.97 3.52
N VAL A 19 3.32 7.59 2.23
CA VAL A 19 3.34 6.20 1.82
C VAL A 19 4.23 6.00 0.60
N ASP A 20 5.18 5.07 0.69
CA ASP A 20 6.03 4.66 -0.43
C ASP A 20 5.80 3.19 -0.76
N LEU A 21 4.81 2.96 -1.63
CA LEU A 21 4.45 1.62 -2.07
C LEU A 21 5.61 0.93 -2.80
N PHE A 22 6.46 1.65 -3.53
CA PHE A 22 7.61 1.06 -4.21
C PHE A 22 8.63 0.51 -3.22
N THR A 23 8.95 1.29 -2.18
CA THR A 23 9.86 0.83 -1.12
C THR A 23 9.27 -0.36 -0.36
N ILE A 24 7.98 -0.33 -0.03
CA ILE A 24 7.29 -1.44 0.65
C ILE A 24 7.33 -2.72 -0.20
N THR A 25 6.97 -2.62 -1.48
CA THR A 25 6.96 -3.78 -2.38
C THR A 25 8.37 -4.36 -2.57
N ARG A 26 9.39 -3.51 -2.71
CA ARG A 26 10.79 -3.93 -2.80
C ARG A 26 11.29 -4.63 -1.53
N GLN A 27 10.91 -4.15 -0.34
CA GLN A 27 11.23 -4.81 0.93
C GLN A 27 10.57 -6.19 1.03
N LEU A 28 9.32 -6.31 0.61
CA LEU A 28 8.57 -7.57 0.61
C LEU A 28 9.14 -8.57 -0.41
N GLN A 29 9.55 -8.09 -1.59
CA GLN A 29 10.24 -8.89 -2.61
C GLN A 29 11.60 -9.40 -2.14
N THR A 30 12.33 -8.62 -1.33
CA THR A 30 13.60 -9.07 -0.73
C THR A 30 13.40 -10.29 0.18
N ARG A 31 12.26 -10.37 0.87
CA ARG A 31 11.92 -11.51 1.74
C ARG A 31 11.25 -12.66 0.97
N ARG A 32 10.54 -12.37 -0.12
CA ARG A 32 9.86 -13.35 -0.96
C ARG A 32 9.84 -12.86 -2.42
N PRO A 33 10.72 -13.38 -3.31
CA PRO A 33 10.90 -12.85 -4.66
C PRO A 33 9.64 -12.86 -5.54
N GLU A 34 8.73 -13.81 -5.31
CA GLU A 34 7.47 -13.94 -6.07
C GLU A 34 6.36 -13.01 -5.59
N PHE A 35 6.65 -12.13 -4.64
CA PHE A 35 5.67 -11.22 -4.05
C PHE A 35 5.39 -10.05 -5.00
N LEU A 36 4.11 -9.85 -5.38
CA LEU A 36 3.68 -8.82 -6.35
C LEU A 36 4.47 -8.93 -7.65
N SER A 37 4.37 -10.10 -8.28
CA SER A 37 5.17 -10.43 -9.47
C SER A 37 4.55 -9.93 -10.76
N SER A 38 3.31 -9.43 -10.72
CA SER A 38 2.64 -8.79 -11.86
C SER A 38 2.34 -7.31 -11.60
N LEU A 39 2.33 -6.53 -12.69
CA LEU A 39 1.91 -5.13 -12.66
C LEU A 39 0.46 -4.99 -12.20
N GLU A 40 -0.39 -5.96 -12.54
CA GLU A 40 -1.80 -5.97 -12.14
C GLU A 40 -1.96 -6.05 -10.61
N GLU A 41 -1.16 -6.90 -9.94
CA GLU A 41 -1.19 -6.98 -8.47
C GLU A 41 -0.66 -5.70 -7.82
N TYR A 42 0.34 -5.05 -8.44
CA TYR A 42 0.85 -3.76 -7.98
C TYR A 42 -0.19 -2.65 -8.12
N GLN A 43 -0.86 -2.59 -9.28
CA GLN A 43 -1.93 -1.64 -9.58
C GLN A 43 -3.09 -1.82 -8.60
N PHE A 44 -3.49 -3.07 -8.32
CA PHE A 44 -4.52 -3.36 -7.32
C PHE A 44 -4.16 -2.82 -5.92
N CYS A 45 -2.91 -2.96 -5.49
CA CYS A 45 -2.47 -2.42 -4.21
C CYS A 45 -2.51 -0.89 -4.20
N PHE A 46 -2.07 -0.26 -5.30
CA PHE A 46 -2.10 1.19 -5.44
C PHE A 46 -3.53 1.74 -5.42
N ASP A 47 -4.44 1.13 -6.18
CA ASP A 47 -5.84 1.54 -6.25
C ASP A 47 -6.52 1.38 -4.87
N ALA A 48 -6.27 0.27 -4.17
CA ALA A 48 -6.81 0.05 -2.82
C ALA A 48 -6.33 1.11 -1.79
N ILE A 49 -5.06 1.52 -1.86
CA ILE A 49 -4.50 2.57 -0.99
C ILE A 49 -5.06 3.94 -1.38
N SER A 50 -5.17 4.22 -2.68
CA SER A 50 -5.77 5.46 -3.20
C SER A 50 -7.24 5.59 -2.79
N ASP A 51 -8.02 4.51 -2.88
CA ASP A 51 -9.41 4.47 -2.43
C ASP A 51 -9.50 4.70 -0.93
N TYR A 52 -8.61 4.10 -0.14
CA TYR A 52 -8.54 4.36 1.30
C TYR A 52 -8.28 5.85 1.58
N LEU A 53 -7.29 6.46 0.93
CA LEU A 53 -6.96 7.88 1.09
C LEU A 53 -8.14 8.80 0.74
N GLN A 54 -8.85 8.51 -0.36
CA GLN A 54 -10.00 9.29 -0.78
C GLN A 54 -11.19 9.16 0.17
N ASN A 55 -11.40 7.98 0.77
CA ASN A 55 -12.46 7.78 1.75
C ASN A 55 -12.08 8.35 3.12
N ASP A 56 -10.83 8.19 3.56
CA ASP A 56 -10.34 8.72 4.83
C ASP A 56 -10.42 10.26 4.82
N THR A 57 -10.06 10.91 3.70
CA THR A 57 -10.25 12.36 3.52
C THR A 57 -11.72 12.79 3.46
N LEU A 58 -12.65 11.92 3.04
CA LEU A 58 -14.09 12.18 3.08
C LEU A 58 -14.66 12.11 4.52
N TYR A 59 -14.07 11.28 5.38
CA TYR A 59 -14.45 11.13 6.79
C TYR A 59 -13.60 11.97 7.76
N ALA A 60 -12.48 12.56 7.32
CA ALA A 60 -11.63 13.45 8.10
C ALA A 60 -12.27 14.81 8.43
N ASN A 61 -13.50 15.07 7.94
CA ASN A 61 -14.27 16.28 8.20
C ASN A 61 -15.62 16.01 8.90
N VAL A 62 -15.63 15.22 9.98
CA VAL A 62 -16.74 15.18 10.97
C VAL A 62 -16.21 15.36 12.38
#